data_AF-A0A1M6P9F3-F1
#
_entry.id   AF-A0A1M6P9F3-F1
#
_cell.length_a   1.000
_cell.length_b   1.000
_cell.length_c   1.000
_cell.angle_alpha   90.00
_cell.angle_beta   90.00
_cell.angle_gamma   90.00
#
_symmetry.space_group_name_H-M   'P 1'
#
loop_
_entity.id
_entity.type
_entity.pdbx_description
1 polymer ?
#
loop_
_entity_poly.entity_id
_entity_poly.type
_entity_poly.pdbx_seq_one_letter_code
_entity_poly.pdbx_strand_id
1 'polypeptide(L)'
;MAETDTLPLAQPPTEIDEGEGKVFRHAPRIFAERVPGAVRLGDAWAPGPLEGLADRVFCPDEASWADLVKAQPGFAAAGLPLPAASLLQLPAASLLHHARVEGFVFTEGPRFVRESRGSPRVNPDNDLVRNVGREWYLGTEHPFAGQLRRGVVCYDSASRNYAHFLMIFLPRIVFANRRVSDMPFIVPDLPSYAAGGAGIRNEMLYRLADILPLDRGNVYWHLPDGRWSFDEISVVAVGPDRWGLVFHPEVQACFTRISREALRRRDLLRGGGEGPRRIYVSRQGAQRRRVLNQEALDPVLARHGFVPVRLEALDFFEQAALFAGAEAVIGLHGAGLANILFNDGGATLFELYPEGEAQPHFANSALSRGCRYVPLRCRKMSKHRDVAIDPAAVEAALSRLPPPAA
;
A
#
# COMPACT_ATOMS: atom_id res chain seq x y z
N MET A 1 55.15 16.58 12.66
CA MET A 1 55.41 15.94 11.35
C MET A 1 55.34 14.45 11.62
N ALA A 2 54.18 13.85 11.39
CA ALA A 2 53.87 12.99 10.22
C ALA A 2 54.63 11.65 10.34
N GLU A 3 54.02 10.48 10.24
CA GLU A 3 53.12 10.02 9.18
C GLU A 3 52.03 9.04 9.67
N THR A 4 50.86 9.20 9.09
CA THR A 4 49.73 8.26 9.04
C THR A 4 49.92 7.30 7.87
N ASP A 5 49.96 5.99 8.12
CA ASP A 5 49.82 4.98 7.07
C ASP A 5 48.34 4.57 6.95
N THR A 6 47.69 5.12 5.92
CA THR A 6 46.34 4.76 5.47
C THR A 6 46.40 3.56 4.53
N LEU A 7 45.67 2.49 4.84
CA LEU A 7 45.32 1.44 3.88
C LEU A 7 44.25 1.96 2.88
N PRO A 8 44.31 1.59 1.59
CA PRO A 8 43.50 2.19 0.53
C PRO A 8 42.04 1.73 0.57
N LEU A 9 41.13 2.69 0.34
CA LEU A 9 39.70 2.48 0.11
C LEU A 9 39.48 1.63 -1.15
N ALA A 10 38.77 0.51 -0.99
CA ALA A 10 38.32 -0.30 -2.13
C ALA A 10 37.38 0.52 -3.03
N GLN A 11 37.64 0.52 -4.34
CA GLN A 11 36.78 1.18 -5.32
C GLN A 11 35.43 0.45 -5.46
N PRO A 12 34.31 1.18 -5.58
CA PRO A 12 33.00 0.56 -5.80
C PRO A 12 32.91 -0.08 -7.19
N PRO A 13 32.17 -1.19 -7.36
CA PRO A 13 32.06 -1.88 -8.62
C PRO A 13 31.41 -0.99 -9.69
N THR A 14 32.08 -0.93 -10.84
CA THR A 14 31.61 -0.36 -12.10
C THR A 14 30.67 -1.35 -12.78
N GLU A 15 29.51 -0.83 -13.22
CA GLU A 15 28.43 -1.46 -14.02
C GLU A 15 27.17 -1.86 -13.25
N ILE A 16 26.10 -1.09 -13.50
CA ILE A 16 24.71 -1.46 -13.21
C ILE A 16 23.90 -1.24 -14.48
N ASP A 17 23.55 -2.34 -15.12
CA ASP A 17 22.73 -2.47 -16.33
C ASP A 17 21.25 -2.06 -16.11
N GLU A 18 20.68 -1.54 -17.18
CA GLU A 18 19.44 -0.75 -17.32
C GLU A 18 18.16 -1.61 -17.26
N GLY A 19 17.06 -1.00 -16.80
CA GLY A 19 15.72 -1.61 -16.81
C GLY A 19 14.85 -1.10 -15.67
N GLU A 20 13.79 -0.37 -16.02
CA GLU A 20 12.89 0.48 -15.20
C GLU A 20 12.04 -0.23 -14.11
N GLY A 21 12.54 -1.30 -13.49
CA GLY A 21 11.81 -2.12 -12.49
C GLY A 21 12.35 -2.11 -11.05
N LYS A 22 13.35 -1.28 -10.69
CA LYS A 22 14.16 -1.51 -9.47
C LYS A 22 14.29 -0.31 -8.50
N VAL A 23 13.18 0.20 -7.93
CA VAL A 23 13.26 1.17 -6.80
C VAL A 23 12.73 0.61 -5.47
N PHE A 24 12.10 -0.57 -5.46
CA PHE A 24 11.62 -1.19 -4.22
C PHE A 24 12.65 -2.07 -3.49
N ARG A 25 13.77 -2.43 -4.12
CA ARG A 25 14.69 -3.44 -3.58
C ARG A 25 15.46 -3.02 -2.32
N HIS A 26 15.44 -1.75 -1.88
CA HIS A 26 16.43 -1.26 -0.91
C HIS A 26 15.94 -0.50 0.32
N ALA A 27 14.67 -0.07 0.42
CA ALA A 27 14.19 0.58 1.65
C ALA A 27 14.18 -0.36 2.88
N PRO A 28 14.00 -1.68 2.73
CA PRO A 28 14.15 -2.64 3.82
C PRO A 28 15.58 -3.01 4.23
N ARG A 29 16.59 -2.67 3.42
CA ARG A 29 17.98 -3.12 3.67
C ARG A 29 18.71 -2.31 4.75
N ILE A 30 18.02 -1.40 5.44
CA ILE A 30 18.59 -0.46 6.42
C ILE A 30 18.33 -0.93 7.87
N PHE A 31 17.70 -2.09 8.09
CA PHE A 31 17.23 -2.44 9.44
C PHE A 31 18.33 -2.85 10.43
N ALA A 32 18.36 -2.12 11.56
CA ALA A 32 19.06 -2.33 12.83
C ALA A 32 20.59 -2.48 12.79
N GLU A 33 21.14 -3.23 11.84
CA GLU A 33 22.58 -3.58 11.81
C GLU A 33 23.47 -2.42 11.34
N ARG A 34 22.88 -1.39 10.71
CA ARG A 34 23.63 -0.27 10.09
C ARG A 34 23.46 1.08 10.78
N VAL A 35 22.57 1.18 11.76
CA VAL A 35 22.36 2.42 12.54
C VAL A 35 22.90 2.17 13.95
N PRO A 36 24.02 2.81 14.34
CA PRO A 36 24.56 2.68 15.69
C PRO A 36 23.49 2.97 16.75
N GLY A 37 23.36 2.08 17.74
CA GLY A 37 22.41 2.22 18.84
C GLY A 37 20.94 1.89 18.51
N ALA A 38 20.61 1.45 17.30
CA ALA A 38 19.25 0.99 17.00
C ALA A 38 18.90 -0.27 17.79
N VAL A 39 17.70 -0.31 18.37
CA VAL A 39 17.20 -1.41 19.18
C VAL A 39 15.99 -2.04 18.51
N ARG A 40 15.94 -3.38 18.48
CA ARG A 40 14.77 -4.13 18.04
C ARG A 40 13.82 -4.32 19.22
N LEU A 41 12.64 -3.71 19.15
CA LEU A 41 11.62 -3.79 20.20
C LEU A 41 10.70 -5.01 20.06
N GLY A 42 10.60 -5.57 18.85
CA GLY A 42 9.85 -6.81 18.65
C GLY A 42 9.90 -7.30 17.21
N ASP A 43 9.67 -8.60 17.06
CA ASP A 43 9.54 -9.26 15.76
C ASP A 43 8.08 -9.55 15.44
N ALA A 44 7.81 -9.61 14.14
CA ALA A 44 6.64 -10.22 13.56
C ALA A 44 7.09 -11.61 13.07
N TRP A 45 6.68 -12.65 13.78
CA TRP A 45 7.05 -14.03 13.46
C TRP A 45 6.23 -14.52 12.26
N ALA A 46 6.91 -15.05 11.24
CA ALA A 46 6.27 -15.64 10.08
C ALA A 46 6.11 -17.15 10.30
N PRO A 47 4.88 -17.67 10.51
CA PRO A 47 4.61 -19.07 10.17
C PRO A 47 4.79 -19.26 8.66
N GLY A 48 4.85 -20.51 8.21
CA GLY A 48 5.09 -20.87 6.82
C GLY A 48 4.12 -20.27 5.80
N PRO A 49 4.36 -20.54 4.49
CA PRO A 49 3.47 -20.07 3.43
C PRO A 49 2.01 -20.50 3.69
N LEU A 50 1.06 -19.65 3.31
CA LEU A 50 -0.36 -20.00 3.38
C LEU A 50 -0.66 -21.10 2.35
N GLU A 51 -1.01 -22.28 2.84
CA GLU A 51 -1.40 -23.43 2.01
C GLU A 51 -2.73 -23.17 1.27
N GLY A 52 -2.91 -23.79 0.11
CA GLY A 52 -4.17 -23.74 -0.67
C GLY A 52 -4.52 -22.38 -1.28
N LEU A 53 -3.61 -21.39 -1.24
CA LEU A 53 -3.83 -20.10 -1.89
C LEU A 53 -3.92 -20.22 -3.43
N ALA A 54 -3.12 -21.12 -4.01
CA ALA A 54 -3.13 -21.36 -5.45
C ALA A 54 -4.50 -21.86 -5.94
N ASP A 55 -5.20 -22.68 -5.13
CA ASP A 55 -6.52 -23.23 -5.47
C ASP A 55 -7.63 -22.17 -5.54
N ARG A 56 -7.37 -20.98 -4.97
CA ARG A 56 -8.27 -19.83 -5.00
C ARG A 56 -7.94 -18.85 -6.13
N VAL A 57 -6.87 -19.09 -6.87
CA VAL A 57 -6.52 -18.33 -8.07
C VAL A 57 -7.03 -19.09 -9.28
N PHE A 58 -7.97 -18.50 -10.00
CA PHE A 58 -8.40 -19.03 -11.28
C PHE A 58 -7.89 -18.14 -12.40
N CYS A 59 -7.01 -18.68 -13.24
CA CYS A 59 -6.49 -17.96 -14.39
C CYS A 59 -7.22 -18.41 -15.67
N PRO A 60 -7.86 -17.50 -16.42
CA PRO A 60 -8.66 -17.87 -17.59
C PRO A 60 -7.81 -18.30 -18.80
N ASP A 61 -6.54 -17.88 -18.84
CA ASP A 61 -5.61 -18.18 -19.93
C ASP A 61 -4.15 -18.28 -19.44
N GLU A 62 -3.30 -18.95 -20.24
CA GLU A 62 -1.89 -19.16 -19.94
C GLU A 62 -1.09 -17.85 -19.88
N ALA A 63 -1.46 -16.85 -20.67
CA ALA A 63 -0.74 -15.59 -20.72
C ALA A 63 -0.98 -14.77 -19.45
N SER A 64 -2.20 -14.78 -18.93
CA SER A 64 -2.56 -14.19 -17.65
C SER A 64 -1.81 -14.87 -16.49
N TRP A 65 -1.62 -16.19 -16.59
CA TRP A 65 -0.90 -16.97 -15.60
C TRP A 65 0.59 -16.64 -15.62
N ALA A 66 1.18 -16.57 -16.82
CA ALA A 66 2.58 -16.20 -17.02
C ALA A 66 2.87 -14.79 -16.48
N ASP A 67 1.99 -13.82 -16.75
CA ASP A 67 2.11 -12.45 -16.21
C ASP A 67 2.04 -12.44 -14.68
N LEU A 68 1.11 -13.19 -14.09
CA LEU A 68 0.96 -13.28 -12.63
C LEU A 68 2.19 -13.94 -11.97
N VAL A 69 2.68 -15.06 -12.51
CA VAL A 69 3.87 -15.76 -12.02
C VAL A 69 5.12 -14.90 -12.18
N LYS A 70 5.26 -14.16 -13.29
CA LYS A 70 6.35 -13.21 -13.48
C LYS A 70 6.31 -12.08 -12.45
N ALA A 71 5.11 -11.59 -12.13
CA ALA A 71 4.91 -10.56 -11.11
C ALA A 71 5.15 -11.08 -9.69
N GLN A 72 4.87 -12.36 -9.45
CA GLN A 72 5.06 -13.00 -8.15
C GLN A 72 5.39 -14.50 -8.31
N PRO A 73 6.69 -14.86 -8.39
CA PRO A 73 7.12 -16.24 -8.63
C PRO A 73 6.63 -17.26 -7.60
N GLY A 74 6.29 -16.82 -6.38
CA GLY A 74 5.71 -17.69 -5.35
C GLY A 74 4.40 -18.36 -5.75
N PHE A 75 3.65 -17.80 -6.72
CA PHE A 75 2.46 -18.48 -7.27
C PHE A 75 2.80 -19.79 -8.01
N ALA A 76 4.01 -19.90 -8.59
CA ALA A 76 4.46 -21.14 -9.23
C ALA A 76 4.99 -22.19 -8.23
N ALA A 77 5.42 -21.76 -7.04
CA ALA A 77 6.03 -22.64 -6.03
C ALA A 77 5.02 -23.19 -4.99
N ALA A 78 3.71 -23.10 -5.26
CA ALA A 78 2.62 -23.50 -4.36
C ALA A 78 2.64 -22.83 -2.97
N GLY A 79 3.24 -21.64 -2.84
CA GLY A 79 3.32 -20.92 -1.58
C GLY A 79 3.96 -19.54 -1.71
N LEU A 80 3.40 -18.56 -1.01
CA LEU A 80 3.93 -17.19 -1.04
C LEU A 80 4.92 -17.00 0.13
N PRO A 81 6.17 -16.58 -0.13
CA PRO A 81 7.11 -16.31 0.93
C PRO A 81 6.61 -15.13 1.77
N LEU A 82 6.46 -15.33 3.08
CA LEU A 82 6.05 -14.27 3.99
C LEU A 82 7.26 -13.42 4.38
N PRO A 83 7.24 -12.09 4.18
CA PRO A 83 8.32 -11.24 4.64
C PRO A 83 8.27 -11.10 6.17
N ALA A 84 9.44 -11.15 6.81
CA ALA A 84 9.58 -10.75 8.21
C ALA A 84 9.37 -9.24 8.37
N ALA A 85 8.81 -8.84 9.51
CA ALA A 85 8.70 -7.45 9.92
C ALA A 85 9.18 -7.30 11.36
N SER A 86 9.67 -6.11 11.72
CA SER A 86 10.19 -5.84 13.06
C SER A 86 9.89 -4.41 13.47
N LEU A 87 9.61 -4.17 14.75
CA LEU A 87 9.54 -2.83 15.28
C LEU A 87 10.94 -2.42 15.75
N LEU A 88 11.49 -1.36 15.18
CA LEU A 88 12.81 -0.84 15.55
C LEU A 88 12.69 0.53 16.20
N GLN A 89 13.46 0.75 17.25
CA GLN A 89 13.72 2.04 17.86
C GLN A 89 15.08 2.57 17.38
N LEU A 90 15.11 3.81 16.92
CA LEU A 90 16.30 4.51 16.44
C LEU A 90 16.58 5.68 17.40
N PRO A 91 17.78 5.78 17.99
CA PRO A 91 18.15 6.90 18.83
C PRO A 91 18.54 8.13 18.00
N ALA A 92 18.36 9.32 18.57
CA ALA A 92 18.89 10.58 18.06
C ALA A 92 18.67 10.77 16.53
N ALA A 93 17.41 10.62 16.12
CA ALA A 93 17.00 10.73 14.73
C ALA A 93 16.19 12.00 14.52
N SER A 94 16.29 12.59 13.34
CA SER A 94 15.42 13.65 12.86
C SER A 94 14.52 13.11 11.76
N LEU A 95 13.30 13.62 11.67
CA LEU A 95 12.38 13.35 10.58
C LEU A 95 12.20 14.64 9.76
N LEU A 96 12.36 14.53 8.45
CA LEU A 96 11.91 15.56 7.51
C LEU A 96 10.50 15.19 7.02
N HIS A 97 9.54 16.06 7.32
CA HIS A 97 8.19 15.98 6.81
C HIS A 97 7.94 17.16 5.87
N HIS A 98 7.58 16.88 4.61
CA HIS A 98 7.21 17.89 3.63
C HIS A 98 6.17 17.32 2.66
N ALA A 99 5.38 18.20 2.04
CA ALA A 99 4.40 17.83 1.01
C ALA A 99 4.94 17.05 -0.21
N ARG A 100 6.23 16.77 -0.36
CA ARG A 100 6.78 15.93 -1.46
C ARG A 100 7.87 14.96 -1.02
N VAL A 101 8.39 15.10 0.19
CA VAL A 101 9.60 14.40 0.62
C VAL A 101 9.41 13.98 2.07
N GLU A 102 9.55 12.69 2.34
CA GLU A 102 9.46 12.11 3.69
C GLU A 102 10.76 11.32 3.96
N GLY A 103 11.39 11.51 5.13
CA GLY A 103 12.70 10.91 5.37
C GLY A 103 13.26 11.07 6.77
N PHE A 104 14.26 10.26 7.11
CA PHE A 104 14.97 10.29 8.40
C PHE A 104 16.38 10.87 8.25
N VAL A 105 16.95 11.46 9.29
CA VAL A 105 18.34 11.94 9.36
C VAL A 105 18.92 11.60 10.72
N PHE A 106 20.09 10.98 10.80
CA PHE A 106 20.72 10.66 12.08
C PHE A 106 21.65 11.78 12.56
N THR A 107 21.82 11.92 13.89
CA THR A 107 22.75 12.91 14.47
C THR A 107 24.20 12.66 14.08
N GLU A 108 24.59 11.40 13.85
CA GLU A 108 25.88 11.00 13.30
C GLU A 108 25.80 10.88 11.76
N GLY A 109 25.64 12.02 11.09
CA GLY A 109 25.71 12.16 9.62
C GLY A 109 24.34 12.24 8.91
N PRO A 110 24.20 13.09 7.87
CA PRO A 110 22.92 13.35 7.20
C PRO A 110 22.50 12.25 6.22
N ARG A 111 21.81 11.21 6.69
CA ARG A 111 21.22 10.11 5.87
C ARG A 111 19.94 9.63 6.54
N PHE A 112 18.80 9.27 5.93
CA PHE A 112 18.34 8.88 4.59
C PHE A 112 16.88 9.37 4.32
N VAL A 113 16.63 9.89 3.12
CA VAL A 113 15.33 10.45 2.68
C VAL A 113 14.72 9.68 1.50
N ARG A 114 13.39 9.45 1.44
CA ARG A 114 12.74 8.67 0.37
C ARG A 114 11.53 9.38 -0.28
N GLU A 115 11.55 9.45 -1.61
CA GLU A 115 10.35 9.52 -2.47
C GLU A 115 10.54 8.59 -3.70
N SER A 116 9.51 7.87 -4.16
CA SER A 116 9.53 7.26 -5.50
C SER A 116 8.13 6.96 -6.08
N ARG A 117 7.58 7.94 -6.81
CA ARG A 117 7.25 7.88 -8.26
C ARG A 117 6.66 9.23 -8.71
N GLY A 118 7.49 10.02 -9.39
CA GLY A 118 7.19 11.35 -9.92
C GLY A 118 8.46 12.19 -9.79
N SER A 119 8.95 12.81 -10.86
CA SER A 119 10.27 13.46 -10.89
C SER A 119 10.48 14.43 -9.73
N PRO A 120 11.68 14.47 -9.12
CA PRO A 120 12.13 15.63 -8.36
C PRO A 120 11.86 16.89 -9.19
N ARG A 121 10.98 17.77 -8.72
CA ARG A 121 11.18 19.19 -9.05
C ARG A 121 12.00 19.72 -7.90
N VAL A 122 13.33 19.73 -8.08
CA VAL A 122 14.17 20.66 -7.32
C VAL A 122 13.55 22.03 -7.61
N ASN A 123 12.97 22.66 -6.59
CA ASN A 123 12.68 24.07 -6.73
C ASN A 123 14.06 24.74 -6.89
N PRO A 124 14.31 25.57 -7.92
CA PRO A 124 15.61 26.20 -8.11
C PRO A 124 16.16 26.91 -6.86
N ASP A 125 15.26 27.28 -5.94
CA ASP A 125 15.56 27.92 -4.65
C ASP A 125 15.57 26.94 -3.44
N ASN A 126 15.48 25.62 -3.65
CA ASN A 126 15.46 24.60 -2.59
C ASN A 126 16.78 23.85 -2.52
N ASP A 127 17.73 24.45 -1.79
CA ASP A 127 19.03 23.87 -1.44
C ASP A 127 18.93 22.72 -0.42
N LEU A 128 17.74 22.43 0.10
CA LEU A 128 17.52 21.52 1.21
C LEU A 128 17.71 20.07 0.83
N VAL A 129 17.36 19.69 -0.41
CA VAL A 129 17.38 18.29 -0.84
C VAL A 129 18.11 18.16 -2.18
N ARG A 130 19.39 17.79 -2.13
CA ARG A 130 20.20 17.56 -3.34
C ARG A 130 20.04 16.12 -3.81
N ASN A 131 19.77 15.93 -5.09
CA ASN A 131 19.83 14.63 -5.72
C ASN A 131 21.27 14.38 -6.20
N VAL A 132 21.89 13.30 -5.71
CA VAL A 132 23.14 12.77 -6.29
C VAL A 132 22.86 11.31 -6.65
N GLY A 133 22.50 11.06 -7.91
CA GLY A 133 22.10 9.73 -8.38
C GLY A 133 20.67 9.35 -7.94
N ARG A 134 20.49 8.15 -7.36
CA ARG A 134 19.18 7.69 -6.83
C ARG A 134 18.93 8.11 -5.38
N GLU A 135 19.83 8.89 -4.78
CA GLU A 135 19.81 9.27 -3.37
C GLU A 135 19.60 10.77 -3.17
N TRP A 136 18.94 11.10 -2.06
CA TRP A 136 18.61 12.47 -1.66
C TRP A 136 19.37 12.84 -0.39
N TYR A 137 20.00 14.01 -0.38
CA TYR A 137 20.84 14.52 0.70
C TYR A 137 20.20 15.76 1.33
N LEU A 138 20.14 15.80 2.67
CA LEU A 138 19.65 16.96 3.41
C LEU A 138 20.77 17.91 3.81
N GLY A 139 20.59 19.22 3.56
CA GLY A 139 21.46 20.26 4.10
C GLY A 139 21.40 20.29 5.62
N THR A 140 22.54 20.11 6.29
CA THR A 140 22.65 19.95 7.75
C THR A 140 22.27 21.20 8.55
N GLU A 141 22.20 22.37 7.91
CA GLU A 141 21.99 23.68 8.53
C GLU A 141 20.51 24.12 8.63
N HIS A 142 19.56 23.32 8.14
CA HIS A 142 18.15 23.71 8.25
C HIS A 142 17.69 23.74 9.72
N PRO A 143 17.05 24.83 10.18
CA PRO A 143 16.56 24.92 11.55
C PRO A 143 15.51 23.84 11.82
N PHE A 144 15.48 23.36 13.05
CA PHE A 144 14.42 22.48 13.51
C PHE A 144 13.11 23.26 13.61
N ALA A 145 12.06 22.71 13.02
CA ALA A 145 10.69 23.19 13.22
C ALA A 145 10.18 22.85 14.63
N GLY A 146 10.77 21.83 15.28
CA GLY A 146 10.58 21.52 16.69
C GLY A 146 11.30 20.24 17.12
N GLN A 147 11.14 19.89 18.39
CA GLN A 147 11.71 18.68 19.00
C GLN A 147 10.61 17.90 19.73
N LEU A 148 10.67 16.58 19.62
CA LEU A 148 9.83 15.65 20.37
C LEU A 148 10.73 14.65 21.11
N ARG A 149 10.35 14.25 22.32
CA ARG A 149 11.12 13.25 23.06
C ARG A 149 11.10 11.89 22.36
N ARG A 150 9.90 11.44 21.98
CA ARG A 150 9.70 10.13 21.35
C ARG A 150 8.50 10.12 20.40
N GLY A 151 8.52 9.24 19.40
CA GLY A 151 7.38 9.04 18.49
C GLY A 151 7.46 7.76 17.65
N VAL A 152 6.33 7.37 17.04
CA VAL A 152 6.23 6.22 16.15
C VAL A 152 5.89 6.69 14.74
N VAL A 153 6.68 6.29 13.76
CA VAL A 153 6.41 6.54 12.33
C VAL A 153 6.04 5.22 11.66
N CYS A 154 4.79 5.13 11.24
CA CYS A 154 4.28 3.98 10.48
C CYS A 154 4.09 4.28 8.98
N TYR A 155 4.29 5.52 8.54
CA TYR A 155 4.02 6.00 7.18
C TYR A 155 5.29 6.14 6.34
N ASP A 156 5.11 6.12 5.01
CA ASP A 156 6.12 6.54 4.02
C ASP A 156 5.48 7.28 2.84
N SER A 157 6.27 7.74 1.87
CA SER A 157 5.80 8.49 0.67
C SER A 157 4.57 7.90 -0.05
N ALA A 158 4.33 6.59 0.02
CA ALA A 158 3.17 5.98 -0.61
C ALA A 158 1.87 6.13 0.22
N SER A 159 1.93 6.67 1.43
CA SER A 159 0.81 6.76 2.39
C SER A 159 -0.33 7.64 1.95
N ARG A 160 -0.09 8.47 0.93
CA ARG A 160 -1.11 9.31 0.29
C ARG A 160 -1.98 8.53 -0.68
N ASN A 161 -1.55 7.33 -1.08
CA ASN A 161 -2.31 6.45 -1.96
C ASN A 161 -3.25 5.56 -1.15
N TYR A 162 -4.54 5.59 -1.48
CA TYR A 162 -5.58 4.85 -0.77
C TYR A 162 -5.27 3.35 -0.57
N ALA A 163 -4.78 2.65 -1.60
CA ALA A 163 -4.48 1.21 -1.47
C ALA A 163 -3.30 0.95 -0.54
N HIS A 164 -2.25 1.76 -0.63
CA HIS A 164 -1.10 1.59 0.26
C HIS A 164 -1.46 1.93 1.70
N PHE A 165 -2.31 2.94 1.91
CA PHE A 165 -2.85 3.26 3.21
C PHE A 165 -3.60 2.09 3.81
N LEU A 166 -4.60 1.58 3.12
CA LEU A 166 -5.43 0.51 3.65
C LEU A 166 -4.63 -0.79 3.86
N MET A 167 -3.74 -1.14 2.92
CA MET A 167 -3.09 -2.45 2.89
C MET A 167 -1.72 -2.50 3.59
N ILE A 168 -1.00 -1.39 3.68
CA ILE A 168 0.38 -1.37 4.21
C ILE A 168 0.45 -0.53 5.49
N PHE A 169 -0.09 0.68 5.48
CA PHE A 169 0.10 1.61 6.60
C PHE A 169 -0.85 1.36 7.74
N LEU A 170 -2.12 1.10 7.45
CA LEU A 170 -3.11 0.82 8.49
C LEU A 170 -2.75 -0.38 9.36
N PRO A 171 -2.29 -1.52 8.79
CA PRO A 171 -1.83 -2.63 9.61
C PRO A 171 -0.56 -2.33 10.40
N ARG A 172 0.35 -1.48 9.88
CA ARG A 172 1.54 -1.05 10.62
C ARG A 172 1.17 -0.26 11.87
N ILE A 173 0.17 0.62 11.76
CA ILE A 173 -0.35 1.37 12.92
C ILE A 173 -0.89 0.39 13.95
N VAL A 174 -1.79 -0.52 13.56
CA VAL A 174 -2.37 -1.51 14.49
C VAL A 174 -1.30 -2.44 15.07
N PHE A 175 -0.29 -2.82 14.29
CA PHE A 175 0.84 -3.64 14.72
C PHE A 175 1.70 -2.92 15.77
N ALA A 176 2.12 -1.68 15.48
CA ALA A 176 2.96 -0.90 16.37
C ALA A 176 2.21 -0.53 17.65
N ASN A 177 0.91 -0.21 17.56
CA ASN A 177 0.10 0.20 18.70
C ASN A 177 0.10 -0.84 19.83
N ARG A 178 0.19 -2.13 19.49
CA ARG A 178 0.21 -3.24 20.47
C ARG A 178 1.57 -3.46 21.14
N ARG A 179 2.62 -2.83 20.62
CA ARG A 179 4.02 -3.04 21.06
C ARG A 179 4.60 -1.80 21.72
N VAL A 180 4.01 -0.63 21.48
CA VAL A 180 4.36 0.64 22.14
C VAL A 180 3.09 1.31 22.65
N SER A 181 2.91 1.25 23.96
CA SER A 181 1.97 2.10 24.71
C SER A 181 2.72 3.38 25.11
N ASP A 182 2.11 4.56 24.94
CA ASP A 182 2.61 5.87 25.40
C ASP A 182 3.57 6.60 24.44
N MET A 183 3.66 6.18 23.18
CA MET A 183 4.36 6.94 22.14
C MET A 183 3.36 7.60 21.18
N PRO A 184 3.52 8.89 20.83
CA PRO A 184 2.65 9.51 19.85
C PRO A 184 2.89 8.89 18.47
N PHE A 185 1.79 8.56 17.78
CA PHE A 185 1.83 8.15 16.38
C PHE A 185 1.93 9.41 15.54
N ILE A 186 3.07 9.58 14.90
CA ILE A 186 3.27 10.68 13.98
C ILE A 186 2.46 10.36 12.72
N VAL A 187 1.63 11.30 12.30
CA VAL A 187 0.85 11.20 11.07
C VAL A 187 1.24 12.34 10.12
N PRO A 188 1.35 12.06 8.82
CA PRO A 188 1.67 13.09 7.84
C PRO A 188 0.47 14.01 7.64
N ASP A 189 0.73 15.26 7.26
CA ASP A 189 -0.29 16.08 6.59
C ASP A 189 -0.60 15.50 5.22
N LEU A 190 -1.80 14.96 5.06
CA LEU A 190 -2.29 14.51 3.77
C LEU A 190 -3.10 15.67 3.15
N PRO A 191 -2.75 16.16 1.96
CA PRO A 191 -3.45 17.29 1.38
C PRO A 191 -4.96 17.02 1.33
N SER A 192 -5.75 17.95 1.89
CA SER A 192 -7.20 17.96 1.66
C SER A 192 -7.44 18.05 0.15
N TYR A 193 -8.49 17.37 -0.34
CA TYR A 193 -8.83 17.26 -1.76
C TYR A 193 -8.79 18.60 -2.50
N ALA A 194 -7.69 18.92 -3.18
CA ALA A 194 -7.74 19.85 -4.30
C ALA A 194 -8.14 19.04 -5.55
N ALA A 195 -9.47 18.96 -5.78
CA ALA A 195 -10.15 18.56 -7.01
C ALA A 195 -9.59 17.33 -7.80
N GLY A 196 -10.14 16.13 -7.54
CA GLY A 196 -10.17 15.04 -8.52
C GLY A 196 -9.14 13.91 -8.41
N GLY A 197 -8.43 13.79 -7.28
CA GLY A 197 -7.46 12.70 -7.04
C GLY A 197 -7.99 11.54 -6.18
N ALA A 198 -7.47 10.33 -6.40
CA ALA A 198 -7.72 9.12 -5.60
C ALA A 198 -6.83 9.08 -4.33
N GLY A 199 -6.84 10.14 -3.53
CA GLY A 199 -6.07 10.30 -2.29
C GLY A 199 -6.91 10.06 -1.02
N ILE A 200 -6.26 10.05 0.14
CA ILE A 200 -6.93 9.89 1.45
C ILE A 200 -7.31 11.26 2.02
N ARG A 201 -8.49 11.36 2.62
CA ARG A 201 -8.91 12.56 3.36
C ARG A 201 -8.21 12.60 4.73
N ASN A 202 -7.74 13.77 5.16
CA ASN A 202 -7.29 13.99 6.55
C ASN A 202 -8.34 13.55 7.58
N GLU A 203 -9.63 13.67 7.27
CA GLU A 203 -10.72 13.14 8.10
C GLU A 203 -10.55 11.65 8.42
N MET A 204 -10.06 10.84 7.49
CA MET A 204 -9.80 9.41 7.71
C MET A 204 -8.70 9.19 8.76
N LEU A 205 -7.66 10.05 8.76
CA LEU A 205 -6.60 9.99 9.77
C LEU A 205 -7.12 10.40 11.16
N TYR A 206 -7.95 11.43 11.23
CA TYR A 206 -8.52 11.88 12.51
C TYR A 206 -9.54 10.88 13.07
N ARG A 207 -10.20 10.11 12.20
CA ARG A 207 -11.12 9.04 12.59
C ARG A 207 -10.43 7.69 12.79
N LEU A 208 -9.08 7.63 12.83
CA LEU A 208 -8.35 6.38 13.10
C LEU A 208 -8.79 5.73 14.41
N ALA A 209 -8.98 6.53 15.47
CA ALA A 209 -9.52 6.07 16.76
C ALA A 209 -10.93 5.47 16.65
N ASP A 210 -11.69 5.85 15.61
CA ASP A 210 -13.03 5.33 15.35
C ASP A 210 -13.01 4.07 14.48
N ILE A 211 -12.00 3.87 13.64
CA ILE A 211 -11.97 2.76 12.67
C ILE A 211 -10.97 1.68 13.02
N LEU A 212 -10.04 1.95 13.95
CA LEU A 212 -8.98 1.04 14.34
C LEU A 212 -9.15 0.56 15.77
N PRO A 213 -8.79 -0.71 16.02
CA PRO A 213 -8.85 -1.31 17.34
C PRO A 213 -7.60 -0.93 18.17
N LEU A 214 -7.49 0.36 18.50
CA LEU A 214 -6.31 0.94 19.14
C LEU A 214 -6.41 0.85 20.66
N ASP A 215 -5.33 0.43 21.30
CA ASP A 215 -5.17 0.46 22.75
C ASP A 215 -5.18 1.91 23.27
N ARG A 216 -5.79 2.11 24.44
CA ARG A 216 -5.94 3.44 25.06
C ARG A 216 -4.57 4.01 25.45
N GLY A 217 -4.30 5.27 25.10
CA GLY A 217 -3.10 6.02 25.54
C GLY A 217 -2.24 6.59 24.41
N ASN A 218 -2.38 6.09 23.19
CA ASN A 218 -1.62 6.61 22.05
C ASN A 218 -2.29 7.85 21.44
N VAL A 219 -1.49 8.91 21.27
CA VAL A 219 -1.92 10.20 20.70
C VAL A 219 -1.51 10.28 19.25
N TYR A 220 -2.43 10.66 18.37
CA TYR A 220 -2.13 10.90 16.95
C TYR A 220 -1.67 12.33 16.78
N TRP A 221 -0.43 12.52 16.34
CA TRP A 221 0.18 13.83 16.21
C TRP A 221 0.46 14.16 14.76
N HIS A 222 -0.20 15.19 14.28
CA HIS A 222 0.05 15.74 12.96
C HIS A 222 1.31 16.59 12.99
N LEU A 223 2.34 16.19 12.25
CA LEU A 223 3.61 16.91 12.18
C LEU A 223 3.56 17.96 11.06
N PRO A 224 3.70 19.27 11.35
CA PRO A 224 3.82 20.30 10.32
C PRO A 224 5.04 20.09 9.41
N ASP A 225 4.99 20.67 8.21
CA ASP A 225 6.11 20.70 7.28
C ASP A 225 7.36 21.29 7.96
N GLY A 226 8.49 20.57 7.88
CA GLY A 226 9.76 20.95 8.51
C GLY A 226 10.62 19.76 8.93
N ARG A 227 11.78 20.08 9.51
CA ARG A 227 12.70 19.11 10.12
C ARG A 227 12.45 19.05 11.63
N TRP A 228 12.23 17.85 12.16
CA TRP A 228 11.92 17.63 13.57
C TRP A 228 12.93 16.68 14.20
N SER A 229 13.47 17.00 15.37
CA SER A 229 14.38 16.11 16.12
C SER A 229 13.62 15.22 17.10
N PHE A 230 14.13 14.01 17.27
CA PHE A 230 13.64 13.01 18.21
C PHE A 230 14.78 12.43 19.03
N ASP A 231 14.60 12.33 20.35
CA ASP A 231 15.55 11.56 21.18
C ASP A 231 15.42 10.08 20.81
N GLU A 232 14.19 9.60 20.55
CA GLU A 232 13.89 8.24 20.11
C GLU A 232 12.76 8.19 19.06
N ILE A 233 12.96 7.48 17.95
CA ILE A 233 11.89 7.24 16.96
C ILE A 233 11.71 5.74 16.70
N SER A 234 10.47 5.27 16.74
CA SER A 234 10.14 3.89 16.39
C SER A 234 9.60 3.77 14.97
N VAL A 235 10.08 2.78 14.21
CA VAL A 235 9.67 2.51 12.82
C VAL A 235 9.34 1.03 12.61
N VAL A 236 8.31 0.76 11.80
CA VAL A 236 7.98 -0.61 11.41
C VAL A 236 8.78 -1.03 10.18
N ALA A 237 9.74 -1.90 10.45
CA ALA A 237 10.55 -2.57 9.45
C ALA A 237 9.78 -3.66 8.72
N VAL A 238 9.89 -3.75 7.40
CA VAL A 238 9.30 -4.83 6.61
C VAL A 238 10.31 -5.35 5.61
N GLY A 239 10.33 -6.66 5.35
CA GLY A 239 11.21 -7.32 4.39
C GLY A 239 11.14 -6.77 2.94
N PRO A 240 11.89 -7.37 2.00
CA PRO A 240 12.25 -6.76 0.71
C PRO A 240 11.09 -6.34 -0.20
N ASP A 241 9.90 -6.94 -0.03
CA ASP A 241 8.67 -6.52 -0.70
C ASP A 241 7.61 -6.07 0.32
N ARG A 242 7.26 -4.79 0.25
CA ARG A 242 6.22 -4.18 1.09
C ARG A 242 4.83 -4.80 0.87
N TRP A 243 4.54 -5.36 -0.30
CA TRP A 243 3.25 -5.97 -0.61
C TRP A 243 3.15 -7.41 -0.10
N GLY A 244 4.27 -8.04 0.28
CA GLY A 244 4.24 -9.31 1.00
C GLY A 244 3.70 -9.16 2.43
N LEU A 245 3.76 -7.95 3.01
CA LEU A 245 3.26 -7.67 4.36
C LEU A 245 1.79 -8.08 4.55
N VAL A 246 0.98 -7.96 3.49
CA VAL A 246 -0.47 -8.25 3.55
C VAL A 246 -0.77 -9.72 3.83
N PHE A 247 0.20 -10.62 3.61
CA PHE A 247 0.07 -12.03 3.96
C PHE A 247 0.52 -12.37 5.38
N HIS A 248 1.14 -11.43 6.08
CA HIS A 248 1.61 -11.70 7.43
C HIS A 248 0.40 -11.96 8.35
N PRO A 249 0.35 -13.05 9.15
CA PRO A 249 -0.83 -13.39 9.94
C PRO A 249 -1.23 -12.29 10.94
N GLU A 250 -0.25 -11.63 11.56
CA GLU A 250 -0.57 -10.46 12.41
C GLU A 250 -1.20 -9.32 11.60
N VAL A 251 -0.80 -9.10 10.36
CA VAL A 251 -1.38 -8.08 9.46
C VAL A 251 -2.77 -8.49 9.01
N GLN A 252 -3.00 -9.77 8.73
CA GLN A 252 -4.34 -10.29 8.45
C GLN A 252 -5.28 -10.19 9.66
N ALA A 253 -4.75 -10.41 10.87
CA ALA A 253 -5.49 -10.16 12.09
C ALA A 253 -5.82 -8.67 12.24
N CYS A 254 -4.90 -7.77 11.84
CA CYS A 254 -5.19 -6.33 11.77
C CYS A 254 -6.32 -6.05 10.78
N PHE A 255 -6.26 -6.57 9.54
CA PHE A 255 -7.34 -6.41 8.55
C PHE A 255 -8.67 -6.89 9.10
N THR A 256 -8.72 -8.09 9.69
CA THR A 256 -9.95 -8.65 10.26
C THR A 256 -10.53 -7.72 11.33
N ARG A 257 -9.70 -7.15 12.20
CA ARG A 257 -10.17 -6.22 13.24
C ARG A 257 -10.64 -4.89 12.64
N ILE A 258 -9.89 -4.34 11.68
CA ILE A 258 -10.25 -3.10 10.97
C ILE A 258 -11.59 -3.28 10.27
N SER A 259 -11.78 -4.39 9.55
CA SER A 259 -13.02 -4.68 8.84
C SER A 259 -14.19 -4.84 9.80
N ARG A 260 -14.01 -5.57 10.91
CA ARG A 260 -15.06 -5.70 11.94
C ARG A 260 -15.43 -4.36 12.56
N GLU A 261 -14.46 -3.50 12.85
CA GLU A 261 -14.73 -2.19 13.43
C GLU A 261 -15.42 -1.25 12.43
N ALA A 262 -14.95 -1.21 11.17
CA ALA A 262 -15.61 -0.46 10.10
C ALA A 262 -17.07 -0.89 9.92
N LEU A 263 -17.36 -2.19 9.99
CA LEU A 263 -18.72 -2.72 9.87
C LEU A 263 -19.60 -2.44 11.08
N ARG A 264 -19.07 -2.53 12.31
CA ARG A 264 -19.81 -2.14 13.53
C ARG A 264 -20.26 -0.69 13.50
N ARG A 265 -19.47 0.17 12.86
CA ARG A 265 -19.74 1.61 12.81
C ARG A 265 -20.53 2.05 11.58
N ARG A 266 -21.02 1.11 10.76
CA ARG A 266 -21.87 1.43 9.60
C ARG A 266 -23.11 2.24 9.98
N ASP A 267 -23.62 2.05 11.20
CA ASP A 267 -24.83 2.72 11.70
C ASP A 267 -24.59 4.22 12.01
N LEU A 268 -23.33 4.66 12.12
CA LEU A 268 -22.99 6.08 12.28
C LEU A 268 -23.19 6.90 10.99
N LEU A 269 -23.64 6.27 9.91
CA LEU A 269 -23.67 6.83 8.57
C LEU A 269 -25.01 6.49 7.92
N ARG A 270 -25.76 7.53 7.56
CA ARG A 270 -27.08 7.38 6.90
C ARG A 270 -26.90 6.68 5.55
N GLY A 271 -27.74 5.69 5.23
CA GLY A 271 -27.78 5.06 3.90
C GLY A 271 -27.89 3.53 3.85
N GLY A 272 -28.26 2.87 4.95
CA GLY A 272 -28.34 1.40 5.07
C GLY A 272 -29.42 0.71 4.24
N GLY A 273 -29.29 0.75 2.92
CA GLY A 273 -29.84 -0.28 2.03
C GLY A 273 -28.82 -1.39 1.78
N GLU A 274 -29.27 -2.59 1.43
CA GLU A 274 -28.38 -3.62 0.89
C GLU A 274 -27.85 -3.15 -0.47
N GLY A 275 -26.56 -2.79 -0.53
CA GLY A 275 -25.88 -2.47 -1.78
C GLY A 275 -25.81 -3.68 -2.72
N PRO A 276 -25.46 -3.47 -4.01
CA PRO A 276 -25.37 -4.57 -4.97
C PRO A 276 -24.32 -5.59 -4.53
N ARG A 277 -24.68 -6.89 -4.61
CA ARG A 277 -23.75 -7.98 -4.24
C ARG A 277 -22.67 -8.21 -5.30
N ARG A 278 -22.93 -7.86 -6.56
CA ARG A 278 -21.96 -7.93 -7.67
C ARG A 278 -21.63 -6.54 -8.16
N ILE A 279 -20.38 -6.15 -8.03
CA ILE A 279 -19.95 -4.76 -8.22
C ILE A 279 -18.96 -4.68 -9.38
N TYR A 280 -19.22 -3.80 -10.34
CA TYR A 280 -18.21 -3.34 -11.28
C TYR A 280 -17.65 -2.00 -10.81
N VAL A 281 -16.37 -1.95 -10.46
CA VAL A 281 -15.67 -0.72 -10.08
C VAL A 281 -15.37 0.09 -11.34
N SER A 282 -16.32 0.96 -11.69
CA SER A 282 -16.26 1.78 -12.89
C SER A 282 -15.22 2.88 -12.78
N ARG A 283 -14.52 3.12 -13.88
CA ARG A 283 -13.56 4.23 -14.03
C ARG A 283 -13.97 5.24 -15.10
N GLN A 284 -15.24 5.21 -15.55
CA GLN A 284 -15.71 6.10 -16.62
C GLN A 284 -15.61 7.59 -16.27
N GLY A 285 -15.70 7.94 -14.98
CA GLY A 285 -15.46 9.32 -14.50
C GLY A 285 -13.98 9.71 -14.33
N ALA A 286 -13.03 8.81 -14.61
CA ALA A 286 -11.61 9.05 -14.37
C ALA A 286 -10.88 9.60 -15.61
N GLN A 287 -9.86 10.43 -15.38
CA GLN A 287 -9.04 11.01 -16.46
C GLN A 287 -8.06 10.02 -17.12
N ARG A 288 -7.85 8.84 -16.53
CA ARG A 288 -6.86 7.85 -16.96
C ARG A 288 -7.19 6.45 -16.44
N ARG A 289 -6.62 5.43 -17.07
CA ARG A 289 -6.89 4.02 -16.78
C ARG A 289 -8.39 3.75 -16.94
N ARG A 290 -8.93 3.99 -18.12
CA ARG A 290 -10.32 3.67 -18.47
C ARG A 290 -10.39 2.38 -19.27
N VAL A 291 -11.53 1.70 -19.21
CA VAL A 291 -11.89 0.65 -20.16
C VAL A 291 -12.58 1.34 -21.34
N LEU A 292 -11.92 1.39 -22.49
CA LEU A 292 -12.38 2.19 -23.64
C LEU A 292 -13.55 1.56 -24.38
N ASN A 293 -13.68 0.24 -24.36
CA ASN A 293 -14.77 -0.49 -25.00
C ASN A 293 -15.89 -0.88 -24.01
N GLN A 294 -16.26 0.05 -23.12
CA GLN A 294 -17.26 -0.18 -22.08
C GLN A 294 -18.62 -0.60 -22.64
N GLU A 295 -19.05 -0.03 -23.75
CA GLU A 295 -20.34 -0.34 -24.40
C GLU A 295 -20.45 -1.82 -24.78
N ALA A 296 -19.33 -2.48 -25.09
CA ALA A 296 -19.28 -3.90 -25.38
C ALA A 296 -19.22 -4.77 -24.10
N LEU A 297 -18.74 -4.20 -22.99
CA LEU A 297 -18.58 -4.87 -21.70
C LEU A 297 -19.86 -4.83 -20.87
N ASP A 298 -20.62 -3.73 -20.91
CA ASP A 298 -21.82 -3.53 -20.08
C ASP A 298 -22.89 -4.64 -20.26
N PRO A 299 -23.20 -5.13 -21.49
CA PRO A 299 -24.16 -6.21 -21.66
C PRO A 299 -23.70 -7.55 -21.05
N VAL A 300 -22.40 -7.80 -21.00
CA VAL A 300 -21.82 -8.98 -20.33
C VAL A 300 -21.98 -8.84 -18.82
N LEU A 301 -21.55 -7.70 -18.27
CA LEU A 301 -21.66 -7.42 -16.83
C LEU A 301 -23.11 -7.49 -16.33
N ALA A 302 -24.04 -6.87 -17.06
CA ALA A 302 -25.45 -6.83 -16.70
C ALA A 302 -26.11 -8.22 -16.67
N ARG A 303 -25.82 -9.09 -17.66
CA ARG A 303 -26.32 -10.48 -17.69
C ARG A 303 -25.86 -11.30 -16.49
N HIS A 304 -24.69 -10.98 -15.94
CA HIS A 304 -24.15 -11.61 -14.75
C HIS A 304 -24.49 -10.86 -13.46
N GLY A 305 -25.38 -9.86 -13.51
CA GLY A 305 -25.90 -9.14 -12.34
C GLY A 305 -24.95 -8.10 -11.74
N PHE A 306 -23.89 -7.71 -12.45
CA PHE A 306 -22.96 -6.68 -11.98
C PHE A 306 -23.55 -5.28 -12.12
N VAL A 307 -23.43 -4.49 -11.06
CA VAL A 307 -23.83 -3.09 -11.03
C VAL A 307 -22.59 -2.17 -11.08
N PRO A 308 -22.52 -1.21 -12.01
CA PRO A 308 -21.43 -0.25 -12.07
C PRO A 308 -21.47 0.71 -10.87
N VAL A 309 -20.36 0.85 -10.16
CA VAL A 309 -20.20 1.75 -9.01
C VAL A 309 -18.97 2.64 -9.20
N ARG A 310 -19.12 3.93 -8.90
CA ARG A 310 -18.04 4.93 -8.87
C ARG A 310 -17.64 5.21 -7.42
N LEU A 311 -16.54 4.62 -6.98
CA LEU A 311 -16.11 4.67 -5.58
C LEU A 311 -15.75 6.09 -5.12
N GLU A 312 -15.37 6.99 -6.03
CA GLU A 312 -15.09 8.39 -5.69
C GLU A 312 -16.33 9.18 -5.25
N ALA A 313 -17.53 8.65 -5.49
CA ALA A 313 -18.78 9.23 -5.02
C ALA A 313 -19.20 8.70 -3.63
N LEU A 314 -18.46 7.73 -3.09
CA LEU A 314 -18.75 7.08 -1.81
C LEU A 314 -17.72 7.46 -0.75
N ASP A 315 -18.17 7.62 0.48
CA ASP A 315 -17.28 7.74 1.62
C ASP A 315 -16.55 6.43 1.95
N PHE A 316 -15.63 6.47 2.90
CA PHE A 316 -14.81 5.31 3.24
C PHE A 316 -15.62 4.11 3.76
N PHE A 317 -16.60 4.37 4.62
CA PHE A 317 -17.37 3.31 5.25
C PHE A 317 -18.45 2.77 4.31
N GLU A 318 -19.01 3.62 3.45
CA GLU A 318 -19.87 3.18 2.34
C GLU A 318 -19.09 2.24 1.41
N GLN A 319 -17.86 2.58 1.05
CA GLN A 319 -16.97 1.68 0.29
C GLN A 319 -16.69 0.38 1.06
N ALA A 320 -16.40 0.45 2.37
CA ALA A 320 -16.14 -0.73 3.19
C ALA A 320 -17.36 -1.65 3.29
N ALA A 321 -18.54 -1.10 3.56
CA ALA A 321 -19.80 -1.84 3.65
C ALA A 321 -20.18 -2.47 2.31
N LEU A 322 -20.01 -1.74 1.21
CA LEU A 322 -20.26 -2.23 -0.13
C LEU A 322 -19.40 -3.47 -0.45
N PHE A 323 -18.09 -3.42 -0.18
CA PHE A 323 -17.20 -4.55 -0.42
C PHE A 323 -17.39 -5.70 0.57
N ALA A 324 -17.79 -5.41 1.81
CA ALA A 324 -18.10 -6.45 2.79
C ALA A 324 -19.32 -7.31 2.41
N GLY A 325 -20.33 -6.71 1.77
CA GLY A 325 -21.52 -7.41 1.27
C GLY A 325 -21.36 -8.07 -0.11
N ALA A 326 -20.22 -7.85 -0.77
CA ALA A 326 -20.01 -8.31 -2.14
C ALA A 326 -19.79 -9.83 -2.23
N GLU A 327 -20.37 -10.46 -3.24
CA GLU A 327 -20.08 -11.83 -3.67
C GLU A 327 -19.15 -11.86 -4.89
N ALA A 328 -19.12 -10.79 -5.68
CA ALA A 328 -18.17 -10.64 -6.77
C ALA A 328 -17.84 -9.17 -7.01
N VAL A 329 -16.56 -8.90 -7.28
CA VAL A 329 -16.08 -7.57 -7.63
C VAL A 329 -15.28 -7.68 -8.90
N ILE A 330 -15.60 -6.88 -9.92
CA ILE A 330 -14.80 -6.73 -11.14
C ILE A 330 -14.33 -5.30 -11.27
N GLY A 331 -13.08 -5.08 -11.66
CA GLY A 331 -12.60 -3.71 -11.85
C GLY A 331 -11.18 -3.64 -12.38
N LEU A 332 -10.87 -2.51 -13.01
CA LEU A 332 -9.52 -2.25 -13.49
C LEU A 332 -8.57 -1.94 -12.34
N HIS A 333 -7.39 -2.55 -12.40
CA HIS A 333 -6.28 -2.42 -11.48
C HIS A 333 -6.12 -0.98 -10.96
N GLY A 334 -6.38 -0.80 -9.67
CA GLY A 334 -6.36 0.50 -9.04
C GLY A 334 -6.85 0.49 -7.60
N ALA A 335 -6.61 1.61 -6.92
CA ALA A 335 -6.70 1.66 -5.47
C ALA A 335 -8.07 1.29 -4.88
N GLY A 336 -9.14 1.45 -5.64
CA GLY A 336 -10.49 1.04 -5.24
C GLY A 336 -10.61 -0.46 -4.93
N LEU A 337 -9.82 -1.33 -5.58
CA LEU A 337 -9.82 -2.77 -5.33
C LEU A 337 -9.24 -3.13 -3.95
N ALA A 338 -8.52 -2.23 -3.28
CA ALA A 338 -8.02 -2.45 -1.92
C ALA A 338 -9.15 -2.68 -0.91
N ASN A 339 -10.35 -2.19 -1.18
CA ASN A 339 -11.53 -2.40 -0.34
C ASN A 339 -11.92 -3.89 -0.23
N ILE A 340 -11.39 -4.79 -1.06
CA ILE A 340 -11.59 -6.24 -0.90
C ILE A 340 -11.18 -6.76 0.48
N LEU A 341 -10.32 -6.03 1.20
CA LEU A 341 -9.96 -6.32 2.59
C LEU A 341 -11.15 -6.33 3.57
N PHE A 342 -12.23 -5.61 3.23
CA PHE A 342 -13.46 -5.55 4.03
C PHE A 342 -14.37 -6.77 3.85
N ASN A 343 -14.12 -7.59 2.84
CA ASN A 343 -14.82 -8.85 2.66
C ASN A 343 -14.34 -9.88 3.70
N ASP A 344 -15.26 -10.70 4.23
CA ASP A 344 -14.95 -11.76 5.20
C ASP A 344 -14.85 -13.16 4.57
N GLY A 345 -14.52 -13.19 3.28
CA GLY A 345 -14.40 -14.40 2.49
C GLY A 345 -15.66 -14.69 1.68
N GLY A 346 -15.50 -15.47 0.63
CA GLY A 346 -16.60 -15.87 -0.26
C GLY A 346 -16.76 -15.01 -1.52
N ALA A 347 -16.20 -13.80 -1.55
CA ALA A 347 -16.18 -13.01 -2.79
C ALA A 347 -15.21 -13.58 -3.84
N THR A 348 -15.48 -13.27 -5.11
CA THR A 348 -14.51 -13.44 -6.21
C THR A 348 -14.09 -12.07 -6.74
N LEU A 349 -12.78 -11.79 -6.72
CA LEU A 349 -12.20 -10.57 -7.28
C LEU A 349 -11.71 -10.86 -8.71
N PHE A 350 -12.35 -10.24 -9.70
CA PHE A 350 -11.93 -10.19 -11.09
C PHE A 350 -11.13 -8.92 -11.33
N GLU A 351 -9.81 -9.05 -11.36
CA GLU A 351 -8.93 -7.91 -11.60
C GLU A 351 -8.65 -7.77 -13.10
N LEU A 352 -9.13 -6.69 -13.69
CA LEU A 352 -8.71 -6.30 -15.03
C LEU A 352 -7.35 -5.61 -14.91
N TYR A 353 -6.34 -6.00 -15.67
CA TYR A 353 -5.02 -5.35 -15.62
C TYR A 353 -4.42 -5.18 -17.02
N PRO A 354 -3.63 -4.12 -17.27
CA PRO A 354 -2.93 -3.97 -18.54
C PRO A 354 -1.90 -5.08 -18.72
N GLU A 355 -1.81 -5.64 -19.93
CA GLU A 355 -0.83 -6.67 -20.28
C GLU A 355 0.60 -6.35 -19.83
N GLY A 356 1.28 -7.34 -19.25
CA GLY A 356 2.63 -7.17 -18.69
C GLY A 356 2.72 -6.29 -17.44
N GLU A 357 1.61 -5.75 -16.93
CA GLU A 357 1.54 -4.92 -15.72
C GLU A 357 0.78 -5.60 -14.57
N ALA A 358 0.67 -6.94 -14.58
CA ALA A 358 0.14 -7.69 -13.44
C ALA A 358 0.91 -7.34 -12.17
N GLN A 359 0.20 -7.14 -11.06
CA GLN A 359 0.81 -6.89 -9.77
C GLN A 359 0.12 -7.75 -8.70
N PRO A 360 0.88 -8.36 -7.78
CA PRO A 360 0.30 -9.37 -6.90
C PRO A 360 -0.56 -8.80 -5.80
N HIS A 361 -0.52 -7.49 -5.52
CA HIS A 361 -1.02 -6.97 -4.26
C HIS A 361 -2.53 -7.14 -4.05
N PHE A 362 -3.38 -7.00 -5.09
CA PHE A 362 -4.82 -7.25 -4.91
C PHE A 362 -5.15 -8.74 -4.89
N ALA A 363 -4.44 -9.57 -5.64
CA ALA A 363 -4.47 -11.01 -5.46
C ALA A 363 -4.14 -11.36 -4.00
N ASN A 364 -3.08 -10.79 -3.46
CA ASN A 364 -2.66 -11.00 -2.09
C ASN A 364 -3.74 -10.58 -1.08
N SER A 365 -4.37 -9.42 -1.27
CA SER A 365 -5.50 -8.98 -0.45
C SER A 365 -6.69 -9.93 -0.51
N ALA A 366 -7.15 -10.28 -1.71
CA ALA A 366 -8.28 -11.19 -1.88
C ALA A 366 -8.02 -12.53 -1.21
N LEU A 367 -6.87 -13.13 -1.51
CA LEU A 367 -6.44 -14.41 -0.96
C LEU A 367 -6.30 -14.39 0.57
N SER A 368 -5.76 -13.31 1.14
CA SER A 368 -5.65 -13.12 2.59
C SER A 368 -6.98 -13.05 3.32
N ARG A 369 -8.06 -12.72 2.61
CA ARG A 369 -9.43 -12.69 3.14
C ARG A 369 -10.23 -13.93 2.81
N GLY A 370 -9.62 -14.94 2.20
CA GLY A 370 -10.32 -16.13 1.75
C GLY A 370 -11.23 -15.91 0.53
N CYS A 371 -11.04 -14.82 -0.20
CA CYS A 371 -11.69 -14.60 -1.48
C CYS A 371 -10.99 -15.39 -2.59
N ARG A 372 -11.71 -15.60 -3.70
CA ARG A 372 -11.12 -16.09 -4.95
C ARG A 372 -10.59 -14.92 -5.76
N TYR A 373 -9.58 -15.18 -6.59
CA TYR A 373 -8.95 -14.17 -7.44
C TYR A 373 -8.89 -14.64 -8.90
N VAL A 374 -9.28 -13.77 -9.82
CA VAL A 374 -9.30 -14.02 -11.26
C VAL A 374 -8.61 -12.86 -11.98
N PRO A 375 -7.36 -13.02 -12.46
CA PRO A 375 -6.69 -12.03 -13.29
C PRO A 375 -7.28 -12.05 -14.71
N LEU A 376 -7.63 -10.88 -15.24
CA LEU A 376 -8.11 -10.68 -16.59
C LEU A 376 -7.20 -9.70 -17.33
N ARG A 377 -6.35 -10.25 -18.21
CA ARG A 377 -5.43 -9.47 -19.02
C ARG A 377 -6.17 -8.57 -20.02
N CYS A 378 -5.78 -7.30 -20.07
CA CYS A 378 -6.35 -6.30 -20.97
C CYS A 378 -5.28 -5.78 -21.95
N ARG A 379 -5.70 -5.47 -23.18
CA ARG A 379 -4.83 -4.82 -24.16
C ARG A 379 -4.62 -3.36 -23.78
N LYS A 380 -3.37 -2.91 -23.75
CA LYS A 380 -3.04 -1.50 -23.47
C LYS A 380 -3.35 -0.63 -24.68
N MET A 381 -4.10 0.45 -24.48
CA MET A 381 -4.61 1.30 -25.57
C MET A 381 -3.97 2.70 -25.60
N SER A 382 -3.38 3.15 -24.49
CA SER A 382 -2.82 4.51 -24.41
C SER A 382 -1.66 4.64 -23.42
N LYS A 383 -0.89 5.72 -23.57
CA LYS A 383 0.13 6.16 -22.57
C LYS A 383 -0.47 6.49 -21.20
N HIS A 384 -1.78 6.77 -21.15
CA HIS A 384 -2.53 6.99 -19.91
C HIS A 384 -2.96 5.68 -19.24
N ARG A 385 -2.50 4.53 -19.77
CA ARG A 385 -2.85 3.17 -19.33
C ARG A 385 -4.35 2.89 -19.43
N ASP A 386 -5.03 3.52 -20.38
CA ASP A 386 -6.35 3.05 -20.79
C ASP A 386 -6.21 1.69 -21.47
N VAL A 387 -7.25 0.87 -21.35
CA VAL A 387 -7.25 -0.51 -21.79
C VAL A 387 -8.50 -0.85 -22.59
N ALA A 388 -8.42 -1.96 -23.33
CA ALA A 388 -9.58 -2.65 -23.88
C ALA A 388 -9.53 -4.11 -23.43
N ILE A 389 -10.69 -4.71 -23.20
CA ILE A 389 -10.82 -6.12 -22.81
C ILE A 389 -11.78 -6.84 -23.72
N ASP A 390 -11.48 -8.09 -24.07
CA ASP A 390 -12.39 -8.93 -24.84
C ASP A 390 -13.62 -9.33 -24.00
N PRO A 391 -14.84 -8.92 -24.38
CA PRO A 391 -16.05 -9.29 -23.65
C PRO A 391 -16.28 -10.81 -23.57
N ALA A 392 -15.82 -11.59 -24.55
CA ALA A 392 -15.96 -13.05 -24.52
C ALA A 392 -15.08 -13.69 -23.44
N ALA A 393 -13.87 -13.17 -23.24
CA ALA A 393 -13.00 -13.61 -22.15
C ALA A 393 -13.61 -13.29 -20.77
N VAL A 394 -14.24 -12.11 -20.64
CA VAL A 394 -14.97 -11.75 -19.42
C VAL A 394 -16.16 -12.69 -19.20
N GLU A 395 -16.98 -12.92 -20.22
CA GLU A 395 -18.13 -13.85 -20.16
C GLU A 395 -17.70 -15.25 -19.69
N ALA A 396 -16.62 -15.79 -20.27
CA ALA A 396 -16.10 -17.11 -19.91
C ALA A 396 -15.64 -17.19 -18.45
N ALA A 397 -15.04 -16.11 -17.93
CA ALA A 397 -14.64 -16.03 -16.54
C ALA A 397 -15.84 -15.90 -15.59
N LEU A 398 -16.84 -15.07 -15.95
CA LEU A 398 -18.04 -14.84 -15.13
C LEU A 398 -19.00 -16.02 -15.10
N SER A 399 -19.04 -16.85 -16.17
CA SER A 399 -19.88 -18.06 -16.25
C SER A 399 -19.60 -19.11 -15.16
N ARG A 400 -18.51 -18.95 -14.40
CA ARG A 400 -18.14 -19.81 -13.27
C ARG A 400 -18.69 -19.33 -11.94
N LEU A 401 -19.25 -18.12 -11.89
CA LEU A 401 -19.97 -17.66 -10.73
C LEU A 401 -21.26 -18.47 -10.57
N PRO A 402 -21.70 -18.72 -9.32
CA PRO A 402 -23.06 -19.19 -9.11
C PRO A 402 -24.06 -18.18 -9.71
N PRO A 403 -25.32 -18.55 -9.94
CA PRO A 403 -26.36 -17.57 -10.26
C PRO A 403 -26.42 -16.46 -9.20
N PRO A 404 -26.80 -15.21 -9.55
CA PRO A 404 -26.98 -14.16 -8.56
C PRO A 404 -27.95 -14.62 -7.48
N ALA A 405 -27.64 -14.34 -6.21
CA ALA A 405 -28.60 -14.56 -5.14
C ALA A 405 -29.85 -13.71 -5.41
N ALA A 406 -31.02 -14.33 -5.31
CA ALA A 406 -32.33 -13.72 -5.59
C ALA A 406 -32.71 -12.62 -4.60
#